data_AF-A0A2R6MZJ4-F1
#
_entry.id   AF-A0A2R6MZJ4-F1
#
_cell.length_a   1.000
_cell.length_b   1.000
_cell.length_c   1.000
_cell.angle_alpha   90.00
_cell.angle_beta   90.00
_cell.angle_gamma   90.00
#
_symmetry.space_group_name_H-M   'P 1'
#
loop_
_entity.id
_entity.type
_entity.pdbx_description
1 polymer ?
#
loop_
_entity_poly.entity_id
_entity_poly.type
_entity_poly.pdbx_seq_one_letter_code
_entity_poly.pdbx_strand_id
1 'polypeptide(L)'
;MPFSVNVNRTMNRTERIEEELREPPGSPRLEILTTVTLTGIVNGRVVNRTETYAMVVTFDRGAYRVNATESTQRFETTRTVVVPREPGPLESVGGPLVLGVGLLGLVALFAARSRDELALTDAERARLAFEEDRSEFDEWINAIDPPSEINDLPRARAASLADLVDFAIDTDNSVIEDPEDGAYYVIHDRYCYTYEPPQSGTATGSPSRDGENAKPGDADDGTEE
;
A
#
# COMPACT_ATOMS: atom_id res chain seq x y z
N MET A 1 -45.32 47.06 -29.41
CA MET A 1 -44.96 47.79 -30.64
C MET A 1 -46.09 47.63 -31.64
N PRO A 2 -46.82 48.68 -32.03
CA PRO A 2 -47.76 48.56 -33.14
C PRO A 2 -46.98 48.50 -34.46
N PHE A 3 -47.28 47.50 -35.30
CA PHE A 3 -46.82 47.45 -36.68
C PHE A 3 -48.04 47.30 -37.59
N SER A 4 -47.94 47.77 -38.83
CA SER A 4 -49.01 47.65 -39.82
C SER A 4 -48.43 47.14 -41.14
N VAL A 5 -49.07 46.13 -41.72
CA VAL A 5 -48.70 45.58 -43.04
C VAL A 5 -49.87 45.74 -43.98
N ASN A 6 -49.64 46.31 -45.17
CA ASN A 6 -50.64 46.36 -46.24
C ASN A 6 -50.56 45.08 -47.07
N VAL A 7 -51.43 44.12 -46.75
CA VAL A 7 -51.43 42.78 -47.36
C VAL A 7 -51.66 42.86 -48.88
N ASN A 8 -52.59 43.69 -49.34
CA ASN A 8 -52.88 43.84 -50.78
C ASN A 8 -51.67 44.36 -51.56
N ARG A 9 -50.96 45.36 -51.03
CA ARG A 9 -49.76 45.90 -51.66
C ARG A 9 -48.65 44.84 -51.73
N THR A 10 -48.50 44.03 -50.68
CA THR A 10 -47.50 42.97 -50.62
C THR A 10 -47.83 41.86 -51.64
N MET A 11 -49.10 41.46 -51.78
CA MET A 11 -49.52 40.47 -52.77
C MET A 11 -49.27 40.95 -54.20
N ASN A 12 -49.73 42.15 -54.56
CA ASN A 12 -49.49 42.71 -55.91
C ASN A 12 -48.00 42.81 -56.25
N ARG A 13 -47.14 42.98 -55.23
CA ARG A 13 -45.70 42.99 -55.39
C ARG A 13 -45.16 41.57 -55.61
N THR A 14 -45.63 40.59 -54.84
CA THR A 14 -45.26 39.19 -55.00
C THR A 14 -45.64 38.67 -56.39
N GLU A 15 -46.89 38.91 -56.84
CA GLU A 15 -47.37 38.51 -58.17
C GLU A 15 -46.49 39.10 -59.29
N ARG A 16 -46.13 40.39 -59.19
CA ARG A 16 -45.21 41.03 -60.14
C ARG A 16 -43.83 40.37 -60.15
N ILE A 17 -43.30 40.03 -58.99
CA ILE A 17 -41.99 39.37 -58.87
C ILE A 17 -42.05 37.96 -59.47
N GLU A 18 -43.14 37.22 -59.27
CA GLU A 18 -43.33 35.90 -59.88
C GLU A 18 -43.42 35.99 -61.41
N GLU A 19 -44.13 36.99 -61.93
CA GLU A 19 -44.23 37.27 -63.37
C GLU A 19 -42.86 37.64 -63.98
N GLU A 20 -42.09 38.52 -63.30
CA GLU A 20 -40.71 38.86 -63.69
C GLU A 20 -39.78 37.64 -63.71
N LEU A 21 -39.99 36.71 -62.77
CA LEU A 21 -39.20 35.48 -62.63
C LEU A 21 -39.73 34.30 -63.46
N ARG A 22 -40.79 34.50 -64.26
CA ARG A 22 -41.46 33.46 -65.07
C ARG A 22 -41.89 32.23 -64.27
N GLU A 23 -42.67 32.44 -63.22
CA GLU A 23 -43.23 31.37 -62.37
C GLU A 23 -42.14 30.42 -61.83
N PRO A 24 -41.26 30.92 -60.95
CA PRO A 24 -40.18 30.11 -60.39
C PRO A 24 -40.73 28.90 -59.64
N PRO A 25 -39.99 27.78 -59.56
CA PRO A 25 -40.45 26.60 -58.82
C PRO A 25 -40.63 26.93 -57.33
N GLY A 26 -41.86 26.72 -56.83
CA GLY A 26 -42.26 26.97 -55.44
C GLY A 26 -43.51 27.83 -55.34
N SER A 27 -43.96 28.11 -54.12
CA SER A 27 -45.04 29.07 -53.88
C SER A 27 -44.58 30.11 -52.86
N PRO A 28 -44.78 31.41 -53.12
CA PRO A 28 -44.40 32.46 -52.22
C PRO A 28 -45.22 32.35 -50.93
N ARG A 29 -44.57 32.62 -49.80
CA ARG A 29 -45.21 32.59 -48.50
C ARG A 29 -44.98 33.92 -47.79
N LEU A 30 -46.06 34.47 -47.27
CA LEU A 30 -46.01 35.65 -46.41
C LEU A 30 -45.97 35.20 -44.95
N GLU A 31 -44.91 35.59 -44.25
CA GLU A 31 -44.73 35.32 -42.82
C GLU A 31 -44.49 36.63 -42.06
N ILE A 32 -45.06 36.72 -40.87
CA ILE A 32 -44.78 37.80 -39.92
C ILE A 32 -43.83 37.25 -38.86
N LEU A 33 -42.59 37.74 -38.85
CA LEU A 33 -41.58 37.39 -37.86
C LEU A 33 -41.68 38.34 -36.66
N THR A 34 -41.82 37.79 -35.47
CA THR A 34 -41.88 38.54 -34.22
C THR A 34 -40.76 38.10 -33.30
N THR A 35 -39.83 38.99 -33.02
CA THR A 35 -38.78 38.76 -32.02
C THR A 35 -39.27 39.22 -30.66
N VAL A 36 -39.37 38.29 -29.71
CA VAL A 36 -39.78 38.54 -28.34
C VAL A 36 -38.55 38.44 -27.46
N THR A 37 -38.25 39.50 -26.72
CA THR A 37 -37.24 39.46 -25.65
C THR A 37 -37.95 39.31 -24.31
N LEU A 38 -37.70 38.19 -23.65
CA LEU A 38 -38.20 37.88 -22.32
C LEU A 38 -37.14 38.25 -21.31
N THR A 39 -37.38 39.33 -20.57
CA THR A 39 -36.57 39.71 -19.42
C THR A 39 -37.42 39.65 -18.16
N GLY A 40 -36.95 38.97 -17.12
CA GLY A 40 -37.73 38.84 -15.88
C GLY A 40 -37.08 37.91 -14.87
N ILE A 41 -37.86 37.48 -13.88
CA ILE A 41 -37.43 36.51 -12.88
C ILE A 41 -38.35 35.28 -12.97
N VAL A 42 -37.77 34.11 -13.22
CA VAL A 42 -38.48 32.82 -13.23
C VAL A 42 -37.82 31.93 -12.20
N ASN A 43 -38.60 31.42 -11.23
CA ASN A 43 -38.09 30.61 -10.10
C ASN A 43 -36.91 31.28 -9.37
N GLY A 44 -36.96 32.61 -9.18
CA GLY A 44 -35.95 33.39 -8.47
C GLY A 44 -34.68 33.71 -9.27
N ARG A 45 -34.60 33.34 -10.55
CA ARG A 45 -33.44 33.63 -11.42
C ARG A 45 -33.78 34.67 -12.48
N VAL A 46 -32.87 35.61 -12.71
CA VAL A 46 -32.96 36.55 -13.83
C VAL A 46 -32.88 35.75 -15.13
N VAL A 47 -33.89 35.89 -15.96
CA VAL A 47 -33.92 35.39 -17.32
C VAL A 47 -33.82 36.57 -18.27
N ASN A 48 -32.98 36.44 -19.29
CA ASN A 48 -32.90 37.35 -20.43
C ASN A 48 -32.72 36.47 -21.68
N ARG A 49 -33.78 36.35 -22.48
CA ARG A 49 -33.79 35.50 -23.68
C ARG A 49 -34.48 36.24 -24.82
N THR A 50 -34.06 35.92 -26.03
CA THR A 50 -34.64 36.49 -27.25
C THR A 50 -35.03 35.34 -28.17
N GLU A 51 -36.31 35.27 -28.51
CA GLU A 51 -36.91 34.22 -29.34
C GLU A 51 -37.59 34.84 -30.56
N THR A 52 -37.61 34.14 -31.70
CA THR A 52 -38.31 34.61 -32.91
C THR A 52 -39.44 33.66 -33.29
N TYR A 53 -40.64 34.20 -33.41
CA TYR A 53 -41.86 33.49 -33.80
C TYR A 53 -42.27 33.87 -35.22
N ALA A 54 -42.54 32.88 -36.07
CA ALA A 54 -43.06 33.09 -37.41
C ALA A 54 -44.56 32.77 -37.46
N MET A 55 -45.37 33.75 -37.86
CA MET A 55 -46.81 33.58 -38.09
C MET A 55 -47.09 33.58 -39.59
N VAL A 56 -47.68 32.50 -40.10
CA VAL A 56 -47.98 32.37 -41.53
C VAL A 56 -49.27 33.12 -41.86
N VAL A 57 -49.22 33.97 -42.89
CA VAL A 57 -50.39 34.63 -43.46
C VAL A 57 -50.84 33.87 -44.70
N THR A 58 -52.08 33.38 -44.69
CA THR A 58 -52.69 32.72 -45.85
C THR A 58 -53.79 33.58 -46.44
N PHE A 59 -53.98 33.47 -47.75
CA PHE A 59 -55.00 34.20 -48.48
C PHE A 59 -55.93 33.21 -49.19
N ASP A 60 -57.23 33.41 -49.04
CA ASP A 60 -58.26 32.61 -49.70
C ASP A 60 -59.45 33.51 -50.05
N ARG A 61 -59.89 33.48 -51.31
CA ARG A 61 -61.12 34.14 -51.81
C ARG A 61 -61.35 35.57 -51.30
N GLY A 62 -60.34 36.43 -51.43
CA GLY A 62 -60.47 37.85 -51.07
C GLY A 62 -60.35 38.15 -49.56
N ALA A 63 -60.06 37.13 -48.74
CA ALA A 63 -59.84 37.27 -47.31
C ALA A 63 -58.43 36.80 -46.93
N TYR A 64 -57.88 37.41 -45.87
CA TYR A 64 -56.61 37.00 -45.26
C TYR A 64 -56.86 36.32 -43.91
N ARG A 65 -56.03 35.33 -43.57
CA ARG A 65 -56.01 34.66 -42.26
C ARG A 65 -54.58 34.61 -41.73
N VAL A 66 -54.40 34.91 -40.45
CA VAL A 66 -53.14 34.74 -39.73
C VAL A 66 -53.23 33.47 -38.89
N ASN A 67 -52.35 32.52 -39.11
CA ASN A 67 -52.28 31.30 -38.29
C ASN A 67 -51.27 31.54 -37.17
N ALA A 68 -51.78 31.84 -35.97
CA ALA A 68 -50.99 31.87 -34.76
C ALA A 68 -51.19 30.57 -33.98
N THR A 69 -50.11 29.86 -33.69
CA THR A 69 -50.15 28.69 -32.79
C THR A 69 -49.78 29.15 -31.40
N GLU A 70 -50.72 29.09 -30.46
CA GLU A 70 -50.41 29.23 -29.04
C GLU A 70 -49.58 28.01 -28.60
N SER A 71 -48.32 28.21 -28.24
CA SER A 71 -47.43 27.14 -27.77
C SER A 71 -46.93 27.46 -26.37
N THR A 72 -47.21 26.56 -25.42
CA THR A 72 -46.62 26.60 -24.08
C THR A 72 -45.42 25.66 -24.05
N GLN A 73 -44.22 26.19 -23.82
CA GLN A 73 -42.99 25.39 -23.66
C GLN A 73 -42.61 25.31 -22.17
N ARG A 74 -42.33 24.09 -21.70
CA ARG A 74 -41.82 23.83 -20.34
C ARG A 74 -40.32 23.59 -20.42
N PHE A 75 -39.56 24.17 -19.49
CA PHE A 75 -38.12 24.01 -19.39
C PHE A 75 -37.73 23.41 -18.04
N GLU A 76 -36.82 22.44 -18.06
CA GLU A 76 -36.20 21.91 -16.84
C GLU A 76 -34.92 22.68 -16.49
N THR A 77 -34.63 22.77 -15.20
CA THR A 77 -33.41 23.40 -14.68
C THR A 77 -32.87 22.53 -13.56
N THR A 78 -31.64 22.09 -13.69
CA THR A 78 -30.92 21.37 -12.63
C THR A 78 -30.19 22.35 -11.72
N ARG A 79 -29.93 21.92 -10.48
CA ARG A 79 -29.15 22.67 -9.49
C ARG A 79 -28.14 21.72 -8.86
N THR A 80 -26.87 22.12 -8.86
CA THR A 80 -25.85 21.48 -8.03
C THR A 80 -26.12 21.82 -6.57
N VAL A 81 -26.27 20.78 -5.75
CA VAL A 81 -26.38 20.90 -4.29
C VAL A 81 -25.10 20.34 -3.68
N VAL A 82 -24.53 21.07 -2.72
CA VAL A 82 -23.42 20.57 -1.91
C VAL A 82 -24.02 19.77 -0.78
N VAL A 83 -23.73 18.47 -0.74
CA VAL A 83 -24.15 17.58 0.34
C VAL A 83 -22.94 17.37 1.25
N PRO A 84 -23.05 17.58 2.57
CA PRO A 84 -21.97 17.25 3.49
C PRO A 84 -21.67 15.75 3.41
N ARG A 85 -20.41 15.41 3.15
CA ARG A 85 -19.91 14.04 3.24
C ARG A 85 -19.35 13.86 4.64
N GLU A 86 -20.04 13.09 5.46
CA GLU A 86 -19.49 12.67 6.75
C GLU A 86 -18.36 11.65 6.50
N PRO A 87 -17.16 11.87 7.07
CA PRO A 87 -16.06 10.92 6.95
C PRO A 87 -16.47 9.56 7.54
N GLY A 88 -16.15 8.49 6.83
CA GLY A 88 -16.40 7.14 7.37
C GLY A 88 -15.57 6.86 8.63
N PRO A 89 -15.91 5.82 9.42
CA PRO A 89 -15.13 5.43 10.60
C PRO A 89 -13.69 5.06 10.27
N LEU A 90 -13.43 4.51 9.08
CA LEU A 90 -12.07 4.24 8.60
C LEU A 90 -11.27 5.52 8.32
N GLU A 91 -11.89 6.54 7.70
CA GLU A 91 -11.24 7.83 7.42
C GLU A 91 -10.96 8.63 8.70
N SER A 92 -11.80 8.47 9.73
CA SER A 92 -11.70 9.22 10.99
C SER A 92 -10.81 8.55 12.04
N VAL A 93 -10.82 7.22 12.14
CA VAL A 93 -10.13 6.47 13.21
C VAL A 93 -8.92 5.69 12.70
N GLY A 94 -8.79 5.47 11.39
CA GLY A 94 -7.71 4.67 10.82
C GLY A 94 -6.30 5.18 11.16
N GLY A 95 -6.06 6.48 10.98
CA GLY A 95 -4.76 7.10 11.30
C GLY A 95 -4.37 6.98 12.78
N PRO A 96 -5.23 7.45 13.71
CA PRO A 96 -4.97 7.30 15.14
C PRO A 96 -4.80 5.85 15.61
N LEU A 97 -5.54 4.90 15.02
CA LEU A 97 -5.43 3.49 15.37
C LEU A 97 -4.08 2.91 14.93
N VAL A 98 -3.64 3.15 13.69
CA VAL A 98 -2.33 2.70 13.20
C VAL A 98 -1.20 3.29 14.06
N LEU A 99 -1.28 4.58 14.38
CA LEU A 99 -0.32 5.24 15.26
C LEU A 99 -0.31 4.59 16.65
N GLY A 100 -1.48 4.35 17.23
CA GLY A 100 -1.63 3.69 18.53
C GLY A 100 -1.03 2.28 18.56
N VAL A 101 -1.31 1.47 17.54
CA VAL A 101 -0.71 0.12 17.39
C VAL A 101 0.81 0.20 17.25
N GLY A 102 1.32 1.14 16.44
CA GLY A 102 2.76 1.36 16.28
C GLY A 102 3.46 1.74 17.58
N LEU A 103 2.88 2.69 18.33
CA LEU A 103 3.39 3.09 19.65
C LEU A 103 3.39 1.93 20.64
N LEU A 104 2.30 1.15 20.66
CA LEU A 104 2.18 -0.02 21.54
C LEU A 104 3.25 -1.05 21.20
N GLY A 105 3.50 -1.29 19.91
CA GLY A 105 4.61 -2.14 19.44
C GLY A 105 5.99 -1.63 19.89
N LEU A 106 6.24 -0.32 19.79
CA LEU A 106 7.50 0.28 20.27
C LEU A 106 7.67 0.14 21.79
N VAL A 107 6.61 0.37 22.57
CA VAL A 107 6.63 0.19 24.02
C VAL A 107 6.88 -1.28 24.38
N ALA A 108 6.24 -2.22 23.68
CA ALA A 108 6.47 -3.64 23.88
C ALA A 108 7.92 -4.04 23.56
N LEU A 109 8.47 -3.57 22.44
CA LEU A 109 9.85 -3.82 22.05
C LEU A 109 10.84 -3.23 23.07
N PHE A 110 10.58 -2.01 23.53
CA PHE A 110 11.40 -1.36 24.56
C PHE A 110 11.34 -2.11 25.89
N ALA A 111 10.15 -2.57 26.30
CA ALA A 111 9.97 -3.36 27.51
C ALA A 111 10.73 -4.69 27.43
N ALA A 112 10.58 -5.44 26.32
CA ALA A 112 11.31 -6.69 26.08
C ALA A 112 12.82 -6.45 26.10
N ARG A 113 13.30 -5.38 25.45
CA ARG A 113 14.72 -5.00 25.48
C ARG A 113 15.21 -4.63 26.88
N SER A 114 14.43 -3.89 27.67
CA SER A 114 14.80 -3.46 29.02
C SER A 114 14.87 -4.62 30.03
N ARG A 115 14.25 -5.75 29.70
CA ARG A 115 14.27 -6.98 30.49
C ARG A 115 15.31 -7.98 30.01
N ASP A 116 16.16 -7.58 29.07
CA ASP A 116 17.14 -8.46 28.39
C ASP A 116 16.51 -9.70 27.74
N GLU A 117 15.19 -9.72 27.51
CA GLU A 117 14.48 -10.83 26.82
C GLU A 117 14.89 -10.94 25.34
N LEU A 118 15.51 -9.89 24.80
CA LEU A 118 16.05 -9.83 23.44
C LEU A 118 17.59 -9.86 23.41
N ALA A 119 18.25 -10.04 24.56
CA ALA A 119 19.70 -10.14 24.62
C ALA A 119 20.13 -11.54 24.19
N LEU A 120 21.18 -11.61 23.37
CA LEU A 120 21.81 -12.88 23.03
C LEU A 120 22.44 -13.48 24.29
N THR A 121 22.19 -14.76 24.50
CA THR A 121 22.92 -15.58 25.46
C THR A 121 24.40 -15.63 25.08
N ASP A 122 25.27 -15.93 26.05
CA ASP A 122 26.70 -16.06 25.77
C ASP A 122 27.01 -17.15 24.74
N ALA A 123 26.20 -18.22 24.72
CA ALA A 123 26.30 -19.29 23.72
C ALA A 123 25.94 -18.80 22.31
N GLU A 124 24.85 -18.04 22.15
CA GLU A 124 24.45 -17.47 20.86
C GLU A 124 25.47 -16.44 20.36
N ARG A 125 26.01 -15.62 21.25
CA ARG A 125 27.07 -14.66 20.90
C ARG A 125 28.34 -15.37 20.44
N ALA A 126 28.77 -16.40 21.18
CA ALA A 126 29.93 -17.20 20.80
C ALA A 126 29.72 -17.89 19.45
N ARG A 127 28.50 -18.38 19.18
CA ARG A 127 28.14 -18.99 17.90
C ARG A 127 28.19 -18.01 16.75
N LEU A 128 27.61 -16.81 16.92
CA LEU A 128 27.65 -15.76 15.90
C LEU A 128 29.09 -15.32 15.60
N ALA A 129 29.91 -15.12 16.63
CA ALA A 129 31.32 -14.80 16.44
C ALA A 129 32.07 -15.90 15.66
N PHE A 130 31.81 -17.17 15.99
CA PHE A 130 32.36 -18.28 15.22
C PHE A 130 31.89 -18.30 13.76
N GLU A 131 30.60 -18.06 13.48
CA GLU A 131 30.06 -18.05 12.12
C GLU A 131 30.62 -16.90 11.29
N GLU A 132 30.83 -15.74 11.92
CA GLU A 132 31.54 -14.59 11.34
C GLU A 132 32.98 -14.97 10.99
N ASP A 133 33.77 -15.45 11.96
CA ASP A 133 35.16 -15.89 11.75
C ASP A 133 35.25 -16.97 10.66
N ARG A 134 34.36 -17.98 10.70
CA ARG A 134 34.38 -19.11 9.75
C ARG A 134 34.10 -18.68 8.32
N SER A 135 33.27 -17.64 8.14
CA SER A 135 32.99 -17.05 6.84
C SER A 135 34.12 -16.12 6.38
N GLU A 136 34.71 -15.37 7.30
CA GLU A 136 35.80 -14.43 7.00
C GLU A 136 37.07 -15.17 6.56
N PHE A 137 37.39 -16.28 7.24
CA PHE A 137 38.63 -17.02 7.05
C PHE A 137 38.49 -18.31 6.24
N ASP A 138 37.41 -18.48 5.47
CA ASP A 138 37.16 -19.69 4.68
C ASP A 138 38.34 -20.05 3.74
N GLU A 139 39.06 -19.06 3.21
CA GLU A 139 40.22 -19.29 2.34
C GLU A 139 41.44 -19.90 3.06
N TRP A 140 41.52 -19.72 4.39
CA TRP A 140 42.64 -20.18 5.23
C TRP A 140 42.36 -21.54 5.89
N ILE A 141 41.13 -22.04 5.78
CA ILE A 141 40.61 -23.23 6.43
C ILE A 141 40.44 -24.34 5.39
N ASN A 142 41.10 -25.47 5.61
CA ASN A 142 41.01 -26.64 4.74
C ASN A 142 40.38 -27.82 5.48
N ALA A 143 39.29 -28.37 4.94
CA ALA A 143 38.68 -29.59 5.46
C ALA A 143 39.53 -30.81 5.05
N ILE A 144 40.29 -31.35 6.01
CA ILE A 144 41.21 -32.47 5.79
C ILE A 144 41.12 -33.39 7.01
N ASP A 145 41.03 -34.69 6.75
CA ASP A 145 41.07 -35.73 7.79
C ASP A 145 42.50 -35.82 8.37
N PRO A 146 42.74 -35.39 9.62
CA PRO A 146 44.07 -35.40 10.19
C PRO A 146 44.46 -36.82 10.61
N PRO A 147 45.76 -37.18 10.51
CA PRO A 147 46.24 -38.48 10.97
C PRO A 147 46.06 -38.59 12.49
N SER A 148 45.74 -39.79 12.97
CA SER A 148 45.46 -40.09 14.39
C SER A 148 46.57 -39.63 15.36
N GLU A 149 47.80 -39.54 14.86
CA GLU A 149 49.01 -39.10 15.55
C GLU A 149 48.93 -37.66 16.04
N ILE A 150 48.05 -36.82 15.48
CA ILE A 150 47.79 -35.46 15.98
C ILE A 150 47.27 -35.46 17.43
N ASN A 151 46.61 -36.54 17.83
CA ASN A 151 46.06 -36.70 19.18
C ASN A 151 47.14 -36.88 20.24
N ASP A 152 48.33 -37.33 19.85
CA ASP A 152 49.46 -37.56 20.75
C ASP A 152 50.33 -36.30 20.95
N LEU A 153 50.10 -35.24 20.17
CA LEU A 153 50.84 -33.99 20.28
C LEU A 153 50.38 -33.16 21.50
N PRO A 154 51.29 -32.47 22.21
CA PRO A 154 50.92 -31.49 23.22
C PRO A 154 50.00 -30.41 22.64
N ARG A 155 48.86 -30.16 23.31
CA ARG A 155 47.81 -29.25 22.82
C ARG A 155 47.82 -27.88 23.50
N ALA A 156 47.61 -26.84 22.71
CA ALA A 156 47.28 -25.49 23.15
C ALA A 156 45.95 -25.07 22.54
N ARG A 157 45.10 -24.37 23.30
CA ARG A 157 43.78 -23.95 22.83
C ARG A 157 43.75 -22.47 22.50
N ALA A 158 43.28 -22.12 21.31
CA ALA A 158 42.98 -20.74 20.93
C ALA A 158 41.66 -20.27 21.56
N ALA A 159 41.51 -18.98 21.83
CA ALA A 159 40.30 -18.44 22.45
C ALA A 159 39.17 -18.22 21.41
N SER A 160 39.53 -17.95 20.16
CA SER A 160 38.63 -17.82 19.01
C SER A 160 39.18 -18.57 17.79
N LEU A 161 38.35 -18.71 16.75
CA LEU A 161 38.83 -19.21 15.46
C LEU A 161 39.78 -18.19 14.81
N ALA A 162 39.47 -16.89 14.92
CA ALA A 162 40.37 -15.82 14.47
C ALA A 162 41.78 -15.93 15.07
N ASP A 163 41.90 -16.15 16.38
CA ASP A 163 43.21 -16.31 17.06
C ASP A 163 43.99 -17.51 16.51
N LEU A 164 43.30 -18.59 16.16
CA LEU A 164 43.93 -19.77 15.56
C LEU A 164 44.39 -19.50 14.13
N VAL A 165 43.60 -18.77 13.34
CA VAL A 165 43.93 -18.38 11.97
C VAL A 165 45.11 -17.42 11.94
N ASP A 166 45.11 -16.40 12.81
CA ASP A 166 46.23 -15.46 12.95
C ASP A 166 47.53 -16.21 13.27
N PHE A 167 47.48 -17.17 14.20
CA PHE A 167 48.62 -18.03 14.50
C PHE A 167 49.06 -18.88 13.31
N ALA A 168 48.11 -19.41 12.52
CA ALA A 168 48.42 -20.16 11.31
C ALA A 168 49.18 -19.29 10.31
N ILE A 169 48.70 -18.05 10.08
CA ILE A 169 49.33 -17.08 9.18
C ILE A 169 50.73 -16.73 9.65
N ASP A 170 50.90 -16.39 10.93
CA ASP A 170 52.20 -16.02 11.51
C ASP A 170 53.24 -17.14 11.42
N THR A 171 52.80 -18.39 11.31
CA THR A 171 53.66 -19.57 11.23
C THR A 171 53.76 -20.17 9.83
N ASP A 172 53.22 -19.51 8.80
CA ASP A 172 53.12 -20.00 7.41
C ASP A 172 52.43 -21.37 7.30
N ASN A 173 51.42 -21.62 8.14
CA ASN A 173 50.57 -22.82 8.13
C ASN A 173 49.13 -22.48 7.72
N SER A 174 48.34 -23.52 7.46
CA SER A 174 46.89 -23.40 7.24
C SER A 174 46.14 -24.10 8.37
N VAL A 175 44.91 -23.67 8.62
CA VAL A 175 44.00 -24.30 9.59
C VAL A 175 43.37 -25.54 8.95
N ILE A 176 43.45 -26.67 9.64
CA ILE A 176 42.81 -27.92 9.26
C ILE A 176 41.48 -28.03 10.01
N GLU A 177 40.38 -28.18 9.28
CA GLU A 177 39.07 -28.53 9.82
C GLU A 177 38.93 -30.07 9.76
N ASP A 178 38.78 -30.70 10.93
CA ASP A 178 38.52 -32.12 11.04
C ASP A 178 37.01 -32.39 10.86
N PRO A 179 36.60 -33.12 9.80
CA PRO A 179 35.19 -33.38 9.53
C PRO A 179 34.55 -34.37 10.51
N GLU A 180 35.32 -35.14 11.29
CA GLU A 180 34.79 -36.13 12.23
C GLU A 180 34.36 -35.50 13.56
N ASP A 181 35.18 -34.62 14.14
CA ASP A 181 34.91 -33.98 15.43
C ASP A 181 34.49 -32.49 15.32
N GLY A 182 34.66 -31.89 14.14
CA GLY A 182 34.32 -30.49 13.87
C GLY A 182 35.28 -29.48 14.50
N ALA A 183 36.45 -29.93 14.96
CA ALA A 183 37.48 -29.07 15.54
C ALA A 183 38.45 -28.55 14.48
N TYR A 184 39.12 -27.46 14.83
CA TYR A 184 40.09 -26.78 13.98
C TYR A 184 41.48 -26.95 14.57
N TYR A 185 42.47 -27.18 13.71
CA TYR A 185 43.83 -27.55 14.10
C TYR A 185 44.89 -26.81 13.30
N VAL A 186 45.98 -26.41 13.97
CA VAL A 186 47.23 -25.95 13.36
C VAL A 186 48.37 -26.72 14.00
N ILE A 187 49.18 -27.40 13.19
CA ILE A 187 50.34 -28.16 13.67
C ILE A 187 51.59 -27.33 13.42
N HIS A 188 52.31 -26.99 14.48
CA HIS A 188 53.57 -26.25 14.37
C HIS A 188 54.55 -26.68 15.46
N ASP A 189 55.81 -26.93 15.10
CA ASP A 189 56.91 -27.28 16.03
C ASP A 189 56.61 -28.41 17.03
N ARG A 190 55.86 -29.43 16.59
CA ARG A 190 55.40 -30.60 17.38
C ARG A 190 54.36 -30.25 18.46
N TYR A 191 53.69 -29.12 18.32
CA TYR A 191 52.50 -28.76 19.09
C TYR A 191 51.27 -28.75 18.19
N CYS A 192 50.12 -29.04 18.77
CA CYS A 192 48.83 -28.94 18.13
C CYS A 192 48.05 -27.78 18.75
N TYR A 193 47.80 -26.73 17.98
CA TYR A 193 46.97 -25.61 18.37
C TYR A 193 45.55 -25.88 17.90
N THR A 194 44.56 -25.75 18.78
CA THR A 194 43.19 -26.16 18.47
C THR A 194 42.15 -25.14 18.89
N TYR A 195 41.06 -25.08 18.13
CA TYR A 195 39.84 -24.38 18.48
C TYR A 195 38.67 -25.33 18.27
N GLU A 196 37.82 -25.48 19.29
CA GLU A 196 36.55 -26.21 19.14
C GLU A 196 35.42 -25.21 19.06
N PRO A 197 34.57 -25.28 18.02
CA PRO A 197 33.44 -24.38 17.88
C PRO A 197 32.42 -24.59 19.00
N PRO A 198 31.68 -23.53 19.39
CA PRO A 198 30.59 -23.66 20.34
C PRO A 198 29.57 -24.68 19.82
N GLN A 199 29.25 -25.68 20.66
CA GLN A 199 28.30 -26.73 20.30
C GLN A 199 26.94 -26.09 19.97
N SER A 200 26.35 -26.49 18.85
CA SER A 200 24.99 -26.12 18.49
C SER A 200 24.04 -26.68 19.53
N GLY A 201 23.66 -25.87 20.52
CA GLY A 201 22.82 -26.29 21.62
C GLY A 201 21.47 -26.78 21.11
N THR A 202 21.21 -28.09 21.25
CA THR A 202 19.86 -28.62 21.38
C THR A 202 19.25 -27.95 22.61
N ALA A 203 18.28 -27.05 22.41
CA ALA A 203 17.47 -26.49 23.47
C ALA A 203 16.62 -27.59 24.12
N THR A 204 17.19 -28.35 25.05
CA THR A 204 16.43 -29.18 25.98
C THR A 204 16.78 -28.74 27.39
N GLY A 205 16.01 -27.78 27.90
CA GLY A 205 15.89 -27.58 29.33
C GLY A 205 15.31 -28.85 29.96
N SER A 206 16.17 -29.68 30.57
CA SER A 206 15.72 -30.57 31.64
C SER A 206 15.79 -29.78 32.94
N PRO A 207 14.66 -29.49 33.60
CA PRO A 207 14.71 -28.88 34.92
C PRO A 207 15.27 -29.91 35.91
N SER A 208 16.39 -29.57 36.54
CA SER A 208 16.85 -30.21 37.76
C SER A 208 15.72 -30.17 38.79
N ARG A 209 15.17 -31.34 39.14
CA ARG A 209 14.33 -31.49 40.32
C ARG A 209 15.24 -31.71 41.51
N ASP A 210 15.65 -30.62 42.14
CA ASP A 210 16.16 -30.66 43.51
C ASP A 210 15.01 -30.43 44.49
N GLY A 211 14.79 -31.43 45.35
CA GLY A 211 14.35 -31.28 46.74
C GLY A 211 12.94 -30.74 47.03
N GLU A 212 12.02 -31.64 47.38
CA GLU A 212 10.99 -31.31 48.39
C GLU A 212 11.10 -32.29 49.57
N ASN A 213 11.17 -31.69 50.75
CA ASN A 213 11.54 -32.24 52.04
C ASN A 213 10.30 -32.69 52.84
N ALA A 214 10.48 -33.79 53.57
CA ALA A 214 9.88 -34.18 54.86
C ALA A 214 8.37 -34.46 55.01
N LYS A 215 8.09 -35.63 55.60
CA LYS A 215 7.35 -35.70 56.87
C LYS A 215 7.82 -36.88 57.75
N PRO A 216 7.91 -36.73 59.09
CA PRO A 216 8.32 -37.76 60.04
C PRO A 216 7.13 -38.41 60.78
N GLY A 217 7.40 -39.55 61.44
CA GLY A 217 6.48 -40.33 62.31
C GLY A 217 5.92 -41.55 61.56
N ASP A 218 5.96 -42.79 62.05
CA ASP A 218 5.68 -43.24 63.42
C ASP A 218 6.34 -44.61 63.68
N ALA A 219 6.59 -44.91 64.94
CA ALA A 219 7.17 -46.17 65.41
C ALA A 219 6.07 -47.19 65.78
N ASP A 220 6.28 -48.47 65.46
CA ASP A 220 5.63 -49.65 66.09
C ASP A 220 6.43 -50.88 65.62
N ASP A 221 7.35 -51.44 66.42
CA ASP A 221 7.17 -52.44 67.50
C ASP A 221 6.72 -53.84 67.04
N GLY A 222 7.49 -54.84 67.53
CA GLY A 222 7.19 -56.28 67.54
C GLY A 222 7.50 -57.08 66.27
N THR A 223 7.96 -58.34 66.28
CA THR A 223 8.46 -59.30 67.28
C THR A 223 8.89 -60.54 66.47
N GLU A 224 9.92 -61.30 66.91
CA GLU A 224 10.13 -62.77 66.68
C GLU A 224 10.30 -63.26 65.20
N GLU A 225 11.18 -64.18 64.83
CA GLU A 225 12.03 -65.21 65.47
C GLU A 225 13.44 -65.25 64.83
#